data_AF-A0A1H7VX96-F1
#
_entry.id   AF-A0A1H7VX96-F1
#
_cell.length_a   1.000
_cell.length_b   1.000
_cell.length_c   1.000
_cell.angle_alpha   90.00
_cell.angle_beta   90.00
_cell.angle_gamma   90.00
#
_symmetry.space_group_name_H-M   'P 1'
#
loop_
_entity.id
_entity.type
_entity.pdbx_description
1 polymer ?
#
loop_
_entity_poly.entity_id
_entity_poly.type
_entity_poly.pdbx_seq_one_letter_code
_entity_poly.pdbx_strand_id
1 'polypeptide(L)'
;MRDKITNWLIIGIIVSVVMMIVGYFLWTNLVPLQDINSYSPQELRDIQKELAINYPLGSLLLNLGFVGFSSTLLALVVRKLLAFIKKKQ
;
A
#
# COMPACT_ATOMS: atom_id res chain seq x y z
N MET A 1 -27.01 3.27 -13.26
CA MET A 1 -25.80 3.23 -14.10
C MET A 1 -24.58 3.42 -13.20
N ARG A 2 -23.66 2.45 -13.16
CA ARG A 2 -22.42 2.57 -12.39
C ARG A 2 -21.57 3.62 -13.10
N ASP A 3 -21.37 4.76 -12.46
CA ASP A 3 -20.68 5.91 -13.02
C ASP A 3 -19.27 5.52 -13.48
N LYS A 4 -18.85 5.90 -14.70
CA LYS A 4 -17.53 5.52 -15.27
C LYS A 4 -16.38 5.85 -14.30
N ILE A 5 -16.47 7.00 -13.65
CA ILE A 5 -15.48 7.46 -12.66
C ILE A 5 -15.45 6.54 -11.42
N THR A 6 -16.59 5.99 -10.97
CA THR A 6 -16.60 5.04 -9.85
C THR A 6 -15.87 3.74 -10.22
N ASN A 7 -16.00 3.28 -11.46
CA ASN A 7 -15.24 2.11 -11.91
C ASN A 7 -13.74 2.37 -11.93
N TRP A 8 -13.30 3.55 -12.40
CA TRP A 8 -11.90 3.97 -12.35
C TRP A 8 -11.34 4.01 -10.93
N LEU A 9 -12.10 4.54 -9.97
CA LEU A 9 -11.68 4.58 -8.57
C LEU A 9 -11.54 3.17 -7.96
N ILE A 10 -12.42 2.25 -8.34
CA ILE A 10 -12.34 0.85 -7.89
C ILE A 10 -11.12 0.15 -8.52
N ILE A 11 -10.86 0.38 -9.81
CA ILE A 11 -9.63 -0.11 -10.47
C ILE A 11 -8.40 0.45 -9.76
N GLY A 12 -8.40 1.73 -9.42
CA GLY A 12 -7.32 2.37 -8.67
C GLY A 12 -7.04 1.67 -7.33
N ILE A 13 -8.09 1.35 -6.56
CA ILE A 13 -7.96 0.57 -5.32
C ILE A 13 -7.30 -0.80 -5.58
N ILE A 14 -7.77 -1.53 -6.60
CA ILE A 14 -7.23 -2.86 -6.93
C ILE A 14 -5.75 -2.75 -7.30
N VAL A 15 -5.38 -1.81 -8.17
CA VAL A 15 -3.99 -1.59 -8.57
C VAL A 15 -3.13 -1.24 -7.36
N SER A 16 -3.60 -0.34 -6.49
CA SER A 16 -2.89 0.04 -5.28
C SER A 16 -2.67 -1.14 -4.32
N VAL A 17 -3.67 -2.01 -4.15
CA VAL A 17 -3.53 -3.24 -3.36
C VAL A 17 -2.50 -4.18 -3.98
N VAL A 18 -2.55 -4.39 -5.30
CA VAL A 18 -1.55 -5.21 -6.02
C VAL A 18 -0.14 -4.64 -5.84
N MET A 19 0.04 -3.32 -5.97
CA MET A 19 1.32 -2.66 -5.74
C MET A 19 1.83 -2.88 -4.31
N MET A 20 0.95 -2.80 -3.30
CA MET A 20 1.34 -3.07 -1.91
C MET A 20 1.72 -4.54 -1.71
N ILE A 21 1.00 -5.49 -2.30
CA ILE A 21 1.34 -6.92 -2.21
C ILE A 21 2.71 -7.18 -2.83
N VAL A 22 2.94 -6.71 -4.06
CA VAL A 22 4.24 -6.85 -4.74
C VAL A 22 5.34 -6.13 -3.95
N GLY A 23 5.07 -4.91 -3.50
CA GLY A 23 6.01 -4.13 -2.69
C GLY A 23 6.38 -4.84 -1.39
N TYR A 24 5.41 -5.48 -0.72
CA TYR A 24 5.63 -6.26 0.49
C TYR A 24 6.56 -7.45 0.22
N PHE A 25 6.35 -8.21 -0.85
CA PHE A 25 7.23 -9.33 -1.20
C PHE A 25 8.66 -8.88 -1.53
N LEU A 26 8.82 -7.72 -2.17
CA LEU A 26 10.15 -7.19 -2.49
C LEU A 26 10.87 -6.59 -1.27
N TRP A 27 10.10 -6.01 -0.35
CA TRP A 27 10.60 -5.37 0.87
C TRP A 27 10.89 -6.38 1.99
N THR A 28 10.09 -7.45 2.09
CA THR A 28 10.16 -8.40 3.20
C THR A 28 11.39 -9.29 3.07
N ASN A 29 11.97 -9.64 4.22
CA ASN A 29 12.99 -10.66 4.30
C ASN A 29 12.32 -12.01 4.60
N LEU A 30 12.40 -12.96 3.65
CA LEU A 30 11.84 -14.30 3.81
C LEU A 30 12.80 -15.25 4.56
N VAL A 31 14.01 -14.80 4.88
CA VAL A 31 15.01 -15.57 5.61
C VAL A 31 14.86 -15.31 7.11
N PRO A 32 14.58 -16.33 7.94
CA PRO A 32 14.50 -16.17 9.38
C PRO A 32 15.88 -15.78 9.94
N LEU A 33 15.94 -14.63 10.62
CA LEU A 33 17.13 -14.20 11.33
C LEU A 33 17.27 -15.01 12.62
N GLN A 34 18.42 -15.66 12.79
CA GLN A 34 18.81 -16.28 14.05
C GLN A 34 19.29 -15.18 15.02
N ASP A 35 19.02 -15.34 16.31
CA ASP A 35 19.51 -14.45 17.37
C ASP A 35 19.13 -12.95 17.20
N ILE A 36 17.90 -12.67 16.80
CA ILE A 36 17.37 -11.30 16.63
C ILE A 36 17.59 -10.40 17.86
N ASN A 37 17.63 -11.00 19.06
CA ASN A 37 17.80 -10.31 20.33
C ASN A 37 19.25 -9.83 20.60
N SER A 38 20.24 -10.31 19.85
CA SER A 38 21.63 -9.85 20.00
C SER A 38 21.98 -8.64 19.14
N TYR A 39 21.11 -8.27 18.19
CA TYR A 39 21.34 -7.14 17.31
C TYR A 39 20.73 -5.85 17.86
N SER A 40 21.43 -4.73 17.68
CA SER A 40 20.83 -3.42 17.87
C SER A 40 19.75 -3.13 16.82
N PRO A 41 18.80 -2.20 17.07
CA PRO A 41 17.78 -1.84 16.10
C PRO A 41 18.33 -1.34 14.76
N GLN A 42 19.49 -0.67 14.75
CA GLN A 42 20.15 -0.26 13.51
C GLN A 42 20.63 -1.47 12.72
N GLU A 43 21.36 -2.39 13.37
CA GLU A 43 21.92 -3.58 12.72
C GLU A 43 20.82 -4.47 12.15
N LEU A 44 19.72 -4.68 12.90
CA LEU A 44 18.56 -5.42 12.40
C LEU A 44 17.99 -4.81 11.11
N ARG A 45 17.91 -3.49 11.06
CA ARG A 45 17.37 -2.79 9.89
C ARG A 45 18.29 -2.90 8.69
N ASP A 46 19.59 -2.83 8.90
CA ASP A 46 20.57 -2.92 7.82
C ASP A 46 20.65 -4.35 7.26
N ILE A 47 20.61 -5.36 8.13
CA ILE A 47 20.47 -6.76 7.74
C ILE A 47 19.16 -7.01 6.98
N GLN A 48 18.03 -6.47 7.45
CA GLN A 48 16.74 -6.58 6.75
C GLN A 48 16.78 -5.96 5.35
N LYS A 49 17.50 -4.84 5.18
CA LYS A 49 17.67 -4.21 3.86
C LYS A 49 18.53 -5.04 2.92
N GLU A 50 19.59 -5.65 3.45
CA GLU A 50 20.51 -6.49 2.68
C GLU A 50 19.85 -7.80 2.23
N LEU A 51 19.03 -8.40 3.08
CA LEU A 51 18.37 -9.67 2.81
C LEU A 51 17.04 -9.55 2.06
N ALA A 52 16.48 -8.35 1.96
CA ALA A 52 15.31 -8.11 1.12
C ALA A 52 15.64 -8.34 -0.36
N ILE A 53 14.68 -8.88 -1.11
CA ILE A 53 14.85 -9.13 -2.56
C ILE A 53 15.16 -7.82 -3.30
N ASN A 54 14.44 -6.75 -2.96
CA ASN A 54 14.70 -5.40 -3.46
C ASN A 54 14.08 -4.36 -2.52
N TYR A 55 14.83 -4.00 -1.48
CA TYR A 55 14.34 -3.05 -0.46
C TYR A 55 13.90 -1.69 -1.05
N PRO A 56 14.68 -1.01 -1.91
CA PRO A 56 14.28 0.29 -2.46
C PRO A 56 12.99 0.22 -3.29
N LEU A 57 12.88 -0.77 -4.19
CA LEU A 57 11.70 -0.94 -5.02
C LEU A 57 10.49 -1.37 -4.20
N GLY A 58 10.67 -2.29 -3.24
CA GLY A 58 9.61 -2.72 -2.33
C GLY A 58 9.05 -1.56 -1.52
N SER A 59 9.92 -0.74 -0.92
CA SER A 59 9.52 0.47 -0.20
C SER A 59 8.79 1.47 -1.09
N LEU A 60 9.28 1.69 -2.32
CA LEU A 60 8.63 2.57 -3.28
C LEU A 60 7.22 2.09 -3.64
N LEU A 61 7.05 0.79 -3.94
CA LEU A 61 5.76 0.22 -4.30
C LEU A 61 4.77 0.22 -3.13
N LEU A 62 5.24 -0.03 -1.91
CA LEU A 62 4.44 0.08 -0.69
C LEU A 62 3.94 1.52 -0.50
N ASN A 63 4.82 2.51 -0.64
CA ASN A 63 4.45 3.92 -0.49
C ASN A 63 3.48 4.39 -1.58
N LEU A 64 3.74 4.06 -2.85
CA LEU A 64 2.84 4.41 -3.96
C LEU A 64 1.49 3.70 -3.84
N GLY A 65 1.49 2.42 -3.47
CA GLY A 65 0.29 1.65 -3.21
C GLY A 65 -0.52 2.26 -2.07
N PHE A 66 0.10 2.64 -0.95
CA PHE A 66 -0.58 3.26 0.17
C PHE A 66 -1.18 4.63 -0.17
N VAL A 67 -0.42 5.50 -0.84
CA VAL A 67 -0.89 6.82 -1.28
C VAL A 67 -2.02 6.70 -2.29
N GLY A 68 -1.87 5.81 -3.28
CA GLY A 68 -2.90 5.52 -4.28
C GLY A 68 -4.19 4.98 -3.64
N PHE A 69 -4.07 4.03 -2.71
CA PHE A 69 -5.20 3.47 -1.99
C PHE A 69 -5.92 4.53 -1.16
N SER A 70 -5.17 5.29 -0.36
CA SER A 70 -5.74 6.31 0.52
C SER A 70 -6.46 7.41 -0.25
N SER A 71 -5.86 7.90 -1.34
CA SER A 71 -6.45 8.94 -2.19
C SER A 71 -7.69 8.45 -2.95
N THR A 72 -7.65 7.24 -3.52
CA THR A 72 -8.80 6.67 -4.25
C THR A 72 -9.96 6.32 -3.32
N LEU A 73 -9.67 5.79 -2.13
CA LEU A 73 -10.67 5.52 -1.11
C LEU A 73 -11.31 6.82 -0.61
N LEU A 74 -10.51 7.84 -0.30
CA LEU A 74 -11.02 9.15 0.12
C LEU A 74 -11.93 9.76 -0.94
N ALA A 75 -11.52 9.72 -2.21
CA ALA A 75 -12.34 10.21 -3.33
C ALA A 75 -13.68 9.46 -3.44
N LEU A 76 -13.71 8.15 -3.22
CA LEU A 76 -14.95 7.38 -3.18
C LEU A 76 -15.86 7.78 -2.02
N VAL A 77 -15.29 7.92 -0.82
CA VAL A 77 -16.04 8.31 0.38
C VAL A 77 -16.67 9.70 0.20
N VAL A 78 -15.86 10.70 -0.18
CA VAL A 78 -16.34 12.07 -0.43
C VAL A 78 -17.47 12.07 -1.45
N ARG A 79 -17.31 11.33 -2.55
CA ARG A 79 -18.33 11.28 -3.58
C ARG A 79 -19.63 10.61 -3.12
N LYS A 80 -19.54 9.56 -2.30
CA LYS A 80 -20.71 8.91 -1.71
C LYS A 80 -21.42 9.83 -0.73
N LEU A 81 -20.68 10.59 0.08
CA LEU A 81 -21.23 11.60 0.99
C LEU A 81 -21.97 12.71 0.22
N LEU A 82 -21.35 13.26 -0.83
CA LEU A 82 -21.97 14.29 -1.66
C LEU A 82 -23.26 13.79 -2.34
N ALA A 83 -23.25 12.56 -2.85
CA ALA A 83 -24.44 11.95 -3.45
C ALA A 83 -25.56 11.73 -2.42
N PHE A 84 -25.20 11.36 -1.18
CA PHE A 84 -26.15 11.18 -0.08
C PHE A 84 -26.79 12.52 0.33
N ILE A 85 -25.98 13.58 0.47
CA ILE A 85 -26.46 14.93 0.81
C ILE A 85 -27.42 15.44 -0.27
N LYS A 86 -27.04 15.32 -1.55
CA LYS A 86 -27.89 15.73 -2.69
C LYS A 86 -29.22 14.97 -2.79
N LYS A 87 -29.29 13.74 -2.28
CA LYS A 87 -30.54 12.95 -2.28
C LYS A 87 -31.50 13.37 -1.17
N LYS A 88 -31.00 14.05 -0.13
CA LYS A 88 -31.77 14.48 1.05
C LYS A 88 -32.37 15.89 0.89
N GLN A 89 -31.77 16.73 0.04
CA GLN A 89 -32.40 17.96 -0.49
C GLN A 89 -33.43 17.61 -1.56
#